data_AF-A0A7Y9DJU2-F1
#
_entry.id   AF-A0A7Y9DJU2-F1
#
_cell.length_a   1.000
_cell.length_b   1.000
_cell.length_c   1.000
_cell.angle_alpha   90.00
_cell.angle_beta   90.00
_cell.angle_gamma   90.00
#
_symmetry.space_group_name_H-M   'P 1'
#
loop_
_entity.id
_entity.type
_entity.pdbx_description
1 polymer ?
#
loop_
_entity_poly.entity_id
_entity_poly.type
_entity_poly.pdbx_seq_one_letter_code
_entity_poly.pdbx_strand_id
1 'polypeptide(L)'
;MLQTLLDAPVVIPVTLLALGVCALGALVRPRLDGAVVLGLLAAIWTRVNQPVEGRVLHAWTADRGFTEADLVSAAALVVVAVTLVRCARGLAHRRAGGVASAR
;
A
#
# COMPACT_ATOMS: atom_id res chain seq x y z
N MET A 1 3.29 10.04 -23.48
CA MET A 1 4.43 9.80 -22.58
C MET A 1 4.05 8.98 -21.36
N LEU A 2 3.09 9.39 -20.51
CA LEU A 2 2.74 8.62 -19.31
C LEU A 2 2.20 7.22 -19.64
N GLN A 3 1.30 7.08 -20.63
CA GLN A 3 0.82 5.77 -21.08
C GLN A 3 1.95 4.88 -21.62
N THR A 4 2.85 5.45 -22.43
CA THR A 4 4.02 4.73 -22.97
C THR A 4 4.95 4.17 -21.89
N LEU A 5 5.03 4.84 -20.74
CA LEU A 5 5.75 4.36 -19.56
C LEU A 5 4.99 3.22 -18.88
N LEU A 6 3.66 3.33 -18.72
CA LEU A 6 2.81 2.29 -18.13
C LEU A 6 2.77 1.00 -18.98
N ASP A 7 2.90 1.12 -20.30
CA ASP A 7 2.95 0.01 -21.24
C ASP A 7 4.32 -0.69 -21.27
N ALA A 8 5.32 -0.16 -20.58
CA ALA A 8 6.63 -0.79 -20.55
C ALA A 8 6.57 -2.09 -19.71
N PRO A 9 7.07 -3.23 -20.24
CA PRO A 9 6.92 -4.55 -19.61
C PRO A 9 7.57 -4.66 -18.22
N VAL A 10 8.39 -3.67 -17.85
CA VAL A 10 9.09 -3.58 -16.57
C VAL A 10 8.26 -2.92 -15.46
N VAL A 11 7.25 -2.10 -15.77
CA VAL A 11 6.57 -1.30 -14.72
C VAL A 11 5.73 -2.17 -13.80
N ILE A 12 5.02 -3.17 -14.33
CA ILE A 12 4.25 -4.12 -13.54
C ILE A 12 5.13 -4.86 -12.52
N PRO A 13 6.20 -5.60 -12.93
CA PRO A 13 7.02 -6.36 -11.98
C PRO A 13 7.77 -5.45 -10.99
N VAL A 14 8.21 -4.26 -11.41
CA VAL A 14 8.88 -3.30 -10.51
C VAL A 14 7.90 -2.75 -9.47
N THR A 15 6.67 -2.44 -9.86
CA THR A 15 5.65 -1.92 -8.93
C THR A 15 5.25 -3.00 -7.92
N LEU A 16 5.08 -4.25 -8.36
CA LEU A 16 4.84 -5.39 -7.46
C LEU A 16 6.00 -5.62 -6.48
N LEU A 17 7.24 -5.59 -6.98
CA LEU A 17 8.42 -5.74 -6.14
C LEU A 17 8.49 -4.62 -5.10
N ALA A 18 8.28 -3.38 -5.51
CA ALA A 18 8.28 -2.22 -4.62
C ALA A 18 7.17 -2.34 -3.55
N LEU A 19 5.96 -2.73 -3.95
CA LEU A 19 4.85 -2.99 -3.03
C LEU A 19 5.23 -4.07 -2.00
N GLY A 20 5.77 -5.20 -2.45
CA GLY A 20 6.16 -6.31 -1.57
C GLY A 20 7.25 -5.91 -0.57
N VAL A 21 8.31 -5.25 -1.04
CA VAL A 21 9.41 -4.78 -0.20
C VAL A 21 8.95 -3.74 0.81
N CYS A 22 8.15 -2.75 0.37
CA CYS A 22 7.61 -1.73 1.27
C CYS A 22 6.64 -2.31 2.29
N ALA A 23 5.78 -3.26 1.89
CA ALA A 23 4.86 -3.94 2.80
C ALA A 23 5.61 -4.75 3.87
N LEU A 24 6.59 -5.56 3.47
CA LEU A 24 7.43 -6.31 4.40
C LEU A 24 8.19 -5.37 5.34
N GLY A 25 8.80 -4.31 4.81
CA GLY A 25 9.49 -3.29 5.60
C GLY A 25 8.57 -2.64 6.64
N ALA A 26 7.36 -2.25 6.23
CA ALA A 26 6.36 -1.62 7.09
C ALA A 26 5.83 -2.55 8.20
N LEU A 27 5.79 -3.87 7.95
CA LEU A 27 5.44 -4.88 8.94
C LEU A 27 6.57 -5.16 9.94
N VAL A 28 7.82 -5.26 9.45
CA VAL A 28 9.00 -5.56 10.26
C VAL A 28 9.38 -4.37 11.16
N ARG A 29 9.41 -3.16 10.60
CA ARG A 29 9.71 -1.92 11.32
C ARG A 29 8.64 -0.88 11.00
N PRO A 30 7.60 -0.76 11.84
CA PRO A 30 6.51 0.18 11.58
C PRO A 30 7.02 1.61 11.66
N ARG A 31 6.98 2.31 10.53
CA ARG A 31 7.34 3.73 10.43
C ARG A 31 6.31 4.47 9.57
N LEU A 32 6.05 5.73 9.90
CA LEU A 32 5.05 6.56 9.21
C LEU A 32 5.44 6.85 7.76
N ASP A 33 6.72 7.15 7.52
CA ASP A 33 7.28 7.33 6.17
C ASP A 33 7.04 6.10 5.29
N GLY A 34 7.33 4.91 5.81
CA GLY A 34 7.07 3.64 5.12
C GLY A 34 5.60 3.40 4.81
N ALA A 35 4.70 3.75 5.74
CA ALA A 35 3.25 3.64 5.53
C ALA A 35 2.76 4.59 4.42
N VAL A 36 3.27 5.82 4.37
CA VAL A 36 2.94 6.79 3.32
C VAL A 36 3.42 6.30 1.96
N VAL A 37 4.68 5.85 1.87
CA VAL A 37 5.24 5.32 0.62
C VAL A 37 4.45 4.11 0.12
N LEU A 38 4.12 3.17 1.02
CA LEU A 38 3.32 2.00 0.66
C LEU A 38 1.91 2.39 0.18
N GLY A 39 1.28 3.38 0.80
CA GLY A 39 -0.02 3.91 0.37
C GLY A 39 0.04 4.54 -1.02
N LEU A 40 1.09 5.31 -1.32
CA LEU A 40 1.31 5.88 -2.65
C LEU A 40 1.55 4.78 -3.70
N LEU A 41 2.34 3.76 -3.38
CA LEU A 41 2.54 2.61 -4.27
C LEU A 41 1.24 1.85 -4.53
N ALA A 42 0.40 1.67 -3.50
CA ALA A 42 -0.91 1.04 -3.66
C ALA A 42 -1.83 1.84 -4.59
N ALA A 43 -1.79 3.18 -4.53
CA ALA A 43 -2.52 4.05 -5.45
C ALA A 43 -1.97 3.98 -6.88
N ILE A 44 -0.65 3.97 -7.04
CA ILE A 44 0.02 3.81 -8.34
C ILE A 44 -0.39 2.47 -8.98
N TRP A 45 -0.38 1.38 -8.20
CA TRP A 45 -0.79 0.06 -8.68
C TRP A 45 -2.18 0.04 -9.28
N THR A 46 -3.19 0.71 -8.68
CA THR A 46 -4.55 0.77 -9.27
C THR A 46 -4.59 1.34 -10.69
N ARG A 47 -3.58 2.14 -11.08
CA ARG A 47 -3.47 2.73 -12.42
C ARG A 47 -2.64 1.89 -13.37
N VAL A 48 -1.56 1.27 -12.87
CA VAL A 48 -0.65 0.45 -13.68
C VAL A 48 -1.22 -0.94 -13.94
N ASN A 49 -2.10 -1.42 -13.08
CA ASN A 49 -2.64 -2.78 -13.12
C ASN A 49 -3.63 -3.05 -14.27
N GLN A 50 -4.05 -2.02 -15.01
CA GLN A 50 -5.04 -2.14 -16.09
C GLN A 50 -4.71 -3.17 -17.20
N PRO A 51 -3.45 -3.42 -17.60
CA PRO A 51 -3.11 -4.46 -18.59
C PRO A 51 -3.16 -5.88 -18.02
N VAL A 52 -3.21 -6.04 -16.70
CA VAL A 52 -3.31 -7.35 -16.06
C VAL A 52 -4.79 -7.72 -16.08
N GLU A 53 -5.23 -8.32 -17.19
CA GLU A 53 -6.54 -8.95 -17.35
C GLU A 53 -6.69 -10.12 -16.36
N GLY A 54 -6.82 -9.80 -15.08
CA GLY A 54 -7.28 -10.71 -14.05
C GLY A 54 -8.80 -10.85 -14.16
N ARG A 55 -9.33 -11.94 -13.62
CA ARG A 55 -10.78 -12.14 -13.54
C ARG A 55 -11.42 -10.95 -12.81
N VAL A 56 -12.46 -10.39 -13.42
CA VAL A 56 -13.30 -9.37 -12.76
C VAL A 56 -14.06 -10.07 -11.64
N LEU A 57 -13.79 -9.67 -10.41
CA LEU A 57 -14.44 -10.20 -9.20
C LEU A 57 -15.79 -9.51 -8.95
N HIS A 58 -15.90 -8.23 -9.31
CA HIS A 58 -17.14 -7.48 -9.19
C HIS A 58 -17.22 -6.35 -10.23
N ALA A 59 -18.19 -6.37 -11.13
CA ALA A 59 -18.37 -5.31 -12.12
C ALA A 59 -19.30 -4.21 -11.57
N TRP A 60 -18.88 -2.95 -11.66
CA TRP A 60 -19.75 -1.80 -11.34
C TRP A 60 -20.42 -1.22 -12.61
N THR A 61 -19.71 -1.28 -13.75
CA THR A 61 -20.19 -0.85 -15.08
C THR A 61 -19.63 -1.78 -16.16
N ALA A 62 -20.15 -1.71 -17.39
CA ALA A 62 -19.67 -2.55 -18.51
C ALA A 62 -18.15 -2.49 -18.71
N ASP A 63 -17.53 -1.32 -18.49
CA ASP A 63 -16.10 -1.09 -18.72
C ASP A 63 -15.27 -0.98 -17.43
N ARG A 64 -15.88 -1.15 -16.25
CA ARG A 64 -15.17 -1.03 -14.96
C ARG A 64 -15.65 -2.05 -13.94
N GLY A 65 -14.71 -2.79 -13.39
CA GLY A 65 -14.93 -3.71 -12.28
C GLY A 65 -13.72 -3.80 -11.37
N PHE A 66 -13.96 -4.28 -10.16
CA PHE A 66 -12.96 -4.76 -9.23
C PHE A 66 -12.38 -6.07 -9.75
N THR A 67 -11.06 -6.13 -9.87
CA THR A 67 -10.31 -7.25 -10.42
C THR A 67 -9.52 -7.96 -9.33
N GLU A 68 -9.06 -9.18 -9.62
CA GLU A 68 -8.14 -9.90 -8.74
C GLU A 68 -6.91 -9.07 -8.37
N ALA A 69 -6.41 -8.27 -9.29
CA ALA A 69 -5.22 -7.50 -9.01
C ALA A 69 -5.49 -6.22 -8.20
N ASP A 70 -6.75 -5.79 -8.04
CA ASP A 70 -7.12 -4.80 -7.03
C ASP A 70 -7.02 -5.35 -5.59
N LEU A 71 -7.01 -6.67 -5.40
CA LEU A 71 -6.75 -7.29 -4.10
C LEU A 71 -5.34 -6.95 -3.57
N VAL A 72 -4.37 -6.73 -4.46
CA VAL A 72 -3.01 -6.33 -4.08
C VAL A 72 -3.04 -4.92 -3.47
N SER A 73 -3.76 -3.97 -4.07
CA SER A 73 -3.97 -2.65 -3.46
C SER A 73 -4.72 -2.75 -2.13
N ALA A 74 -5.76 -3.58 -2.05
CA ALA A 74 -6.51 -3.77 -0.81
C ALA A 74 -5.61 -4.32 0.32
N ALA A 75 -4.81 -5.35 0.04
CA ALA A 75 -3.85 -5.91 0.98
C ALA A 75 -2.79 -4.87 1.41
N ALA A 76 -2.25 -4.09 0.46
CA ALA A 76 -1.31 -3.02 0.77
C ALA A 76 -1.93 -1.96 1.70
N LEU A 77 -3.18 -1.56 1.46
CA LEU A 77 -3.90 -0.62 2.32
C LEU A 77 -4.14 -1.17 3.74
N VAL A 78 -4.41 -2.46 3.88
CA VAL A 78 -4.49 -3.12 5.19
C VAL A 78 -3.16 -3.01 5.93
N VAL A 79 -2.04 -3.25 5.24
CA VAL A 79 -0.70 -3.09 5.84
C VAL A 79 -0.45 -1.64 6.26
N VAL A 80 -0.80 -0.66 5.42
CA VAL A 80 -0.71 0.78 5.76
C VAL A 80 -1.48 1.06 7.05
N ALA A 81 -2.74 0.64 7.14
CA ALA A 81 -3.58 0.86 8.31
C ALA A 81 -2.97 0.22 9.58
N VAL A 82 -2.50 -1.03 9.49
CA VAL A 82 -1.84 -1.74 10.59
C VAL A 82 -0.58 -1.00 11.04
N THR A 83 0.25 -0.54 10.11
CA THR A 83 1.48 0.20 10.42
C THR A 83 1.16 1.53 11.12
N LEU A 84 0.19 2.29 10.63
CA LEU A 84 -0.25 3.54 11.26
C LEU A 84 -0.74 3.32 12.70
N VAL A 85 -1.55 2.28 12.93
CA VAL A 85 -2.01 1.92 14.27
C VAL A 85 -0.85 1.55 15.20
N ARG A 86 0.13 0.79 14.71
CA ARG A 86 1.34 0.44 15.49
C ARG A 86 2.15 1.68 15.86
N CYS A 87 2.33 2.61 14.92
CA CYS A 87 3.02 3.88 15.17
C CYS A 87 2.26 4.74 16.20
N ALA A 88 0.93 4.86 16.07
CA ALA A 88 0.10 5.63 16.99
C ALA A 88 0.16 5.07 18.43
N ARG A 89 0.09 3.75 18.59
CA ARG A 89 0.25 3.08 19.89
C ARG A 89 1.63 3.32 20.51
N GLY A 90 2.70 3.22 19.70
CA GLY A 90 4.06 3.52 20.15
C GLY A 90 4.23 4.95 20.66
N LEU A 91 3.61 5.93 19.98
CA LEU A 91 3.62 7.33 20.40
C LEU A 91 2.83 7.55 21.70
N ALA A 92 1.66 6.90 21.84
CA ALA A 92 0.85 6.98 23.05
C ALA A 92 1.59 6.43 24.28
N HIS A 93 2.27 5.29 24.16
CA HIS A 93 3.07 4.73 25.25
C HIS A 93 4.24 5.65 25.66
N ARG A 94 4.93 6.27 24.69
CA ARG A 94 6.00 7.25 24.98
C ARG A 94 5.49 8.47 25.73
N ARG A 95 4.33 9.00 25.35
CA ARG A 95 3.69 10.12 26.05
C ARG A 95 3.31 9.76 27.49
N ALA A 96 2.71 8.59 27.69
CA ALA A 96 2.34 8.12 29.03
C ALA A 96 3.56 7.93 29.96
N GLY A 97 4.66 7.35 29.44
CA GLY A 97 5.90 7.20 30.19
C GLY A 97 6.60 8.52 30.53
N GLY A 98 6.57 9.49 29.61
CA GLY A 98 7.12 10.83 29.85
C GLY A 98 6.37 11.60 30.94
N VAL A 99 5.04 11.47 31.00
CA VAL A 99 4.22 12.09 32.06
C VAL A 99 4.50 11.46 33.43
N ALA A 100 4.75 10.15 33.50
CA ALA A 100 5.06 9.45 34.74
C ALA A 100 6.45 9.79 35.31
N SER A 101 7.45 10.06 34.45
CA SER A 101 8.81 10.44 34.86
C SER A 101 8.95 11.90 35.29
N ALA A 102 7.98 12.76 34.99
CA ALA A 102 7.99 14.18 35.31
C ALA A 102 7.25 14.52 36.62
N ARG A 103 6.69 13.51 37.30
CA ARG A 103 6.09 13.60 38.64
C ARG A 103 7.05 13.03 39.68
#